data_AF-A0A9X2V7M5-F1
#
_entry.id   AF-A0A9X2V7M5-F1
#
_cell.length_a   1.000
_cell.length_b   1.000
_cell.length_c   1.000
_cell.angle_alpha   90.00
_cell.angle_beta   90.00
_cell.angle_gamma   90.00
#
_symmetry.space_group_name_H-M   'P 1'
#
loop_
_entity.id
_entity.type
_entity.pdbx_description
1 polymer ?
#
loop_
_entity_poly.entity_id
_entity_poly.type
_entity_poly.pdbx_seq_one_letter_code
_entity_poly.pdbx_strand_id
1 'polypeptide(L)'
;MAIQDRVDTFEIEGVSVTVRLDAGAPTGTHTQAEVSGDGWTVSRTWRFGSYSRGHCRNFARKLATDAAYRRRCLDREATWAQVEDIYRRHREDVLAVFEPLASGPPAAEEEGELDRETDGAPGRLGGRAKLEGRASALANRFCQEFYEGIEGLLSRADGPEDASVGPLKEDICRRAAAETKALKKALGDRTGPLPVDYEIAFGEHEGKTLMQIAEEDPGYVEWALEELEGRPRLRKGLARALRRA
;
A
#
# COMPACT_ATOMS: atom_id res chain seq x y z
N MET A 1 -7.32 -10.21 12.66
CA MET A 1 -7.47 -11.48 11.93
C MET A 1 -6.09 -12.13 11.89
N ALA A 2 -5.98 -13.39 12.33
CA ALA A 2 -4.71 -14.05 12.64
C ALA A 2 -3.80 -14.18 11.40
N ILE A 3 -2.54 -13.76 11.57
CA ILE A 3 -1.46 -13.84 10.59
C ILE A 3 -1.09 -15.31 10.43
N GLN A 4 -1.20 -15.82 9.20
CA GLN A 4 -0.82 -17.19 8.88
C GLN A 4 0.71 -17.24 8.74
N ASP A 5 1.41 -17.33 9.88
CA ASP A 5 2.86 -17.52 9.96
C ASP A 5 3.22 -18.85 9.31
N ARG A 6 3.59 -18.83 8.02
CA ARG A 6 4.25 -19.98 7.44
C ARG A 6 5.67 -20.01 7.96
N VAL A 7 5.90 -20.87 8.95
CA VAL A 7 7.23 -21.15 9.50
C VAL A 7 7.80 -22.39 8.80
N ASP A 8 8.93 -22.24 8.11
CA ASP A 8 9.72 -23.36 7.57
C ASP A 8 11.00 -23.46 8.40
N THR A 9 11.38 -24.67 8.84
CA THR A 9 12.61 -24.90 9.60
C THR A 9 13.43 -26.01 8.96
N PHE A 10 14.72 -25.79 8.79
CA PHE A 10 15.63 -26.78 8.22
C PHE A 10 17.06 -26.59 8.73
N GLU A 11 17.85 -27.66 8.64
CA GLU A 11 19.27 -27.68 9.03
C GLU A 11 20.17 -27.62 7.78
N ILE A 12 21.34 -27.01 7.91
CA ILE A 12 22.36 -26.98 6.87
C ILE A 12 23.75 -26.82 7.51
N GLU A 13 24.71 -27.70 7.19
CA GLU A 13 26.09 -27.62 7.71
C GLU A 13 26.18 -27.42 9.25
N GLY A 14 25.26 -28.02 10.01
CA GLY A 14 25.21 -27.90 11.48
C GLY A 14 24.63 -26.59 12.01
N VAL A 15 24.00 -25.76 11.17
CA VAL A 15 23.25 -24.57 11.59
C VAL A 15 21.75 -24.75 11.33
N SER A 16 20.96 -24.25 12.28
CA SER A 16 19.50 -24.24 12.20
C SER A 16 18.99 -23.00 11.51
N VAL A 17 18.01 -23.16 10.63
CA VAL A 17 17.39 -22.06 9.89
C VAL A 17 15.90 -22.05 10.12
N THR A 18 15.35 -20.94 10.59
CA THR A 18 13.92 -20.70 10.73
C THR A 18 13.51 -19.55 9.83
N VAL A 19 12.61 -19.82 8.87
CA VAL A 19 12.08 -18.83 7.93
C VAL A 19 10.63 -18.52 8.31
N ARG A 20 10.31 -17.23 8.44
CA ARG A 20 8.97 -16.71 8.73
C ARG A 20 8.53 -15.77 7.62
N LEU A 21 7.28 -15.89 7.19
CA LEU A 21 6.64 -14.94 6.28
C LEU A 21 5.82 -13.95 7.11
N ASP A 22 6.19 -12.67 7.07
CA ASP A 22 5.41 -11.60 7.68
C ASP A 22 4.58 -10.90 6.59
N ALA A 23 3.28 -11.18 6.61
CA ALA A 23 2.29 -10.58 5.71
C ALA A 23 1.60 -9.33 6.29
N GLY A 24 2.00 -8.86 7.48
CA GLY A 24 1.34 -7.78 8.22
C GLY A 24 2.02 -6.42 8.15
N ALA A 25 3.16 -6.29 7.47
CA ALA A 25 3.87 -5.02 7.42
C ALA A 25 3.18 -3.97 6.54
N PRO A 26 3.28 -2.67 6.88
CA PRO A 26 2.71 -1.56 6.09
C PRO A 26 3.18 -1.51 4.63
N THR A 27 4.37 -2.07 4.35
CA THR A 27 5.00 -2.08 3.02
C THR A 27 4.96 -3.45 2.36
N GLY A 28 3.92 -4.24 2.66
CA GLY A 28 3.69 -5.54 2.06
C GLY A 28 4.50 -6.68 2.69
N THR A 29 4.30 -7.87 2.14
CA THR A 29 4.86 -9.11 2.67
C THR A 29 6.39 -9.13 2.59
N HIS A 30 7.04 -9.53 3.68
CA HIS A 30 8.46 -9.80 3.70
C HIS A 30 8.77 -11.16 4.34
N THR A 31 9.91 -11.72 3.99
CA THR A 31 10.37 -13.00 4.55
C THR A 31 11.57 -12.74 5.45
N GLN A 32 11.49 -13.18 6.70
CA GLN A 32 12.62 -13.14 7.62
C GLN A 32 13.19 -14.55 7.76
N ALA A 33 14.50 -14.72 7.67
CA ALA A 33 15.15 -15.95 8.13
C ALA A 33 16.07 -15.64 9.30
N GLU A 34 16.00 -16.51 10.30
CA GLU A 34 16.92 -16.58 11.42
C GLU A 34 17.79 -17.80 11.22
N VAL A 35 19.11 -17.61 11.27
CA VAL A 35 20.11 -18.67 11.16
C VAL A 35 20.90 -18.72 12.45
N SER A 36 20.85 -19.85 13.13
CA SER A 36 21.47 -20.05 14.46
C SER A 36 22.48 -21.19 14.41
N GLY A 37 23.68 -20.93 14.94
CA GLY A 37 24.72 -21.94 15.16
C GLY A 37 25.17 -21.91 16.63
N ASP A 38 26.29 -22.56 16.93
CA ASP A 38 26.81 -22.65 18.29
C ASP A 38 27.22 -21.27 18.84
N GLY A 39 26.38 -20.71 19.72
CA GLY A 39 26.61 -19.43 20.39
C GLY A 39 26.38 -18.17 19.54
N TRP A 40 25.77 -18.28 18.35
CA TRP A 40 25.50 -17.12 17.50
C TRP A 40 24.20 -17.26 16.71
N THR A 41 23.55 -16.13 16.44
CA THR A 41 22.35 -16.03 15.62
C THR A 41 22.46 -14.82 14.69
N VAL A 42 22.11 -15.01 13.42
CA VAL A 42 22.02 -13.94 12.43
C VAL A 42 20.63 -13.95 11.80
N SER A 43 19.95 -12.80 11.83
CA SER A 43 18.66 -12.62 11.18
C SER A 43 18.80 -11.78 9.90
N ARG A 44 18.15 -12.22 8.83
CA ARG A 44 18.07 -11.49 7.55
C ARG A 44 16.63 -11.34 7.10
N THR A 45 16.31 -10.16 6.57
CA THR A 45 15.01 -9.86 5.96
C THR A 45 15.16 -9.77 4.44
N TRP A 46 14.27 -10.44 3.72
CA TRP A 46 14.06 -10.28 2.28
C TRP A 46 12.76 -9.52 2.07
N ARG A 47 12.84 -8.38 1.39
CA ARG A 47 11.68 -7.51 1.10
C ARG A 47 11.28 -7.61 -0.36
N PHE A 48 10.04 -7.19 -0.65
CA PHE A 48 9.56 -6.93 -2.02
C PHE A 48 9.75 -8.12 -2.98
N GLY A 49 9.49 -9.33 -2.52
CA GLY A 49 9.58 -10.53 -3.34
C GLY A 49 11.00 -11.02 -3.64
N SER A 50 12.05 -10.43 -3.03
CA SER A 50 13.45 -10.86 -3.22
C SER A 50 13.81 -12.22 -2.62
N TYR A 51 12.89 -12.83 -1.86
CA TYR A 51 13.10 -14.13 -1.23
C TYR A 51 13.08 -15.27 -2.26
N SER A 52 14.09 -16.13 -2.18
CA SER A 52 14.03 -17.47 -2.76
C SER A 52 14.61 -18.48 -1.77
N ARG A 53 14.08 -19.70 -1.76
CA ARG A 53 14.59 -20.78 -0.90
C ARG A 53 16.07 -21.08 -1.19
N GLY A 54 16.48 -21.00 -2.45
CA GLY A 54 17.87 -21.16 -2.88
C GLY A 54 18.79 -20.09 -2.26
N HIS A 55 18.39 -18.81 -2.30
CA HIS A 55 19.16 -17.73 -1.68
C HIS A 55 19.27 -17.87 -0.16
N CYS A 56 18.18 -18.27 0.51
CA CYS A 56 18.19 -18.52 1.95
C CYS A 56 19.17 -19.65 2.33
N ARG A 57 19.15 -20.77 1.59
CA ARG A 57 20.09 -21.88 1.81
C ARG A 57 21.53 -21.48 1.55
N ASN A 58 21.80 -20.74 0.47
CA ASN A 58 23.15 -20.25 0.18
C ASN A 58 23.66 -19.29 1.26
N PHE A 59 22.79 -18.41 1.76
CA PHE A 59 23.10 -17.52 2.88
C PHE A 59 23.45 -18.29 4.15
N ALA A 60 22.60 -19.25 4.54
CA ALA A 60 22.83 -20.08 5.73
C ALA A 60 24.10 -20.93 5.61
N ARG A 61 24.32 -21.57 4.46
CA ARG A 61 25.58 -22.30 4.18
C ARG A 61 26.79 -21.38 4.33
N LYS A 62 26.73 -20.17 3.76
CA LYS A 62 27.85 -19.22 3.85
C LYS A 62 28.10 -18.78 5.30
N LEU A 63 27.06 -18.57 6.10
CA LEU A 63 27.22 -18.29 7.53
C LEU A 63 27.88 -19.46 8.27
N ALA A 64 27.58 -20.70 7.92
CA ALA A 64 28.18 -21.87 8.54
C ALA A 64 29.66 -22.01 8.16
N THR A 65 29.98 -21.89 6.87
CA THR A 65 31.30 -22.26 6.33
C THR A 65 32.32 -21.12 6.24
N ASP A 66 31.88 -19.86 6.27
CA ASP A 66 32.75 -18.68 6.15
C ASP A 66 32.70 -17.84 7.42
N ALA A 67 33.70 -18.02 8.29
CA ALA A 67 33.78 -17.34 9.58
C ALA A 67 33.95 -15.81 9.44
N ALA A 68 34.67 -15.35 8.42
CA ALA A 68 34.87 -13.92 8.17
C ALA A 68 33.55 -13.28 7.71
N TYR A 69 32.84 -13.91 6.78
CA TYR A 69 31.51 -13.46 6.37
C TYR A 69 30.53 -13.46 7.54
N ARG A 70 30.52 -14.53 8.36
CA ARG A 70 29.69 -14.61 9.57
C ARG A 70 29.99 -13.46 10.53
N ARG A 71 31.26 -13.14 10.78
CA ARG A 71 31.65 -12.03 11.64
C ARG A 71 31.10 -10.71 11.14
N ARG A 72 31.27 -10.40 9.85
CA ARG A 72 30.67 -9.19 9.25
C ARG A 72 29.14 -9.16 9.35
N CYS A 73 28.46 -10.31 9.29
CA CYS A 73 27.01 -10.33 9.47
C CYS A 73 26.60 -9.99 10.91
N LEU A 74 27.32 -10.53 11.89
CA LEU A 74 27.11 -10.25 13.32
C LEU A 74 27.41 -8.79 13.64
N ASP A 75 28.48 -8.25 13.07
CA ASP A 75 28.91 -6.86 13.27
C ASP A 75 28.10 -5.86 12.40
N ARG A 76 27.08 -6.33 11.67
CA ARG A 76 26.22 -5.53 10.75
C ARG A 76 26.98 -4.83 9.60
N GLU A 77 28.19 -5.27 9.29
CA GLU A 77 29.04 -4.74 8.20
C GLU A 77 28.76 -5.36 6.83
N ALA A 78 27.98 -6.45 6.76
CA ALA A 78 27.58 -7.01 5.48
C ALA A 78 26.70 -6.01 4.71
N THR A 79 26.93 -5.83 3.40
CA THR A 79 26.20 -4.84 2.58
C THR A 79 24.68 -4.94 2.72
N TRP A 80 24.12 -6.14 2.71
CA TRP A 80 22.67 -6.35 2.90
C TRP A 80 22.18 -5.90 4.29
N ALA A 81 23.02 -6.03 5.31
CA ALA A 81 22.71 -5.62 6.68
C ALA A 81 22.67 -4.09 6.77
N GLN A 82 23.64 -3.42 6.14
CA GLN A 82 23.70 -1.96 6.04
C GLN A 82 22.50 -1.40 5.26
N VAL A 83 22.12 -2.01 4.12
CA VAL A 83 20.89 -1.64 3.39
C VAL A 83 19.67 -1.71 4.31
N GLU A 84 19.48 -2.82 5.01
CA GLU A 84 18.33 -3.00 5.91
C GLU A 84 18.35 -2.00 7.07
N ASP A 85 19.51 -1.69 7.66
CA ASP A 85 19.59 -0.71 8.76
C ASP A 85 19.21 0.70 8.29
N ILE A 86 19.75 1.13 7.15
CA ILE A 86 19.44 2.43 6.56
C ILE A 86 17.95 2.48 6.19
N TYR A 87 17.43 1.44 5.55
CA TYR A 87 16.02 1.37 5.18
C TYR A 87 15.13 1.46 6.42
N ARG A 88 15.39 0.65 7.47
CA ARG A 88 14.61 0.68 8.71
C ARG A 88 14.63 2.04 9.40
N ARG A 89 15.77 2.74 9.36
CA ARG A 89 15.90 4.07 9.96
C ARG A 89 15.05 5.13 9.27
N HIS A 90 14.84 5.00 7.96
CA HIS A 90 14.26 6.07 7.14
C HIS A 90 12.91 5.73 6.51
N ARG A 91 12.47 4.47 6.53
CA ARG A 91 11.21 4.05 5.88
C ARG A 91 9.98 4.75 6.47
N GLU A 92 10.01 5.13 7.75
CA GLU A 92 8.87 5.80 8.39
C GLU A 92 8.64 7.20 7.78
N ASP A 93 9.71 7.88 7.36
CA ASP A 93 9.60 9.16 6.65
C ASP A 93 8.86 8.99 5.31
N VAL A 94 9.12 7.87 4.61
CA VAL A 94 8.46 7.53 3.34
C VAL A 94 7.00 7.14 3.59
N LEU A 95 6.74 6.33 4.62
CA LEU A 95 5.40 5.87 4.99
C LEU A 95 4.49 7.01 5.45
N ALA A 96 5.02 7.97 6.19
CA ALA A 96 4.27 9.12 6.70
C ALA A 96 3.60 9.93 5.57
N VAL A 97 4.18 9.93 4.37
CA VAL A 97 3.58 10.59 3.19
C VAL A 97 2.19 10.03 2.85
N PHE A 98 1.94 8.75 3.15
CA PHE A 98 0.70 8.05 2.82
C PHE A 98 -0.33 8.04 3.96
N GLU A 99 0.03 8.49 5.17
CA GLU A 99 -0.88 8.57 6.32
C GLU A 99 -2.22 9.29 6.01
N PRO A 100 -2.26 10.38 5.21
CA PRO A 100 -3.52 11.02 4.83
C PRO A 100 -4.48 10.15 4.02
N LEU A 101 -3.99 9.07 3.38
CA LEU A 101 -4.81 8.09 2.67
C LEU A 101 -5.27 6.96 3.58
N ALA A 102 -4.52 6.64 4.64
CA ALA A 102 -4.86 5.59 5.61
C ALA A 102 -5.94 6.04 6.62
N SER A 103 -6.02 7.34 6.91
CA SER A 103 -6.87 7.91 7.98
C SER A 103 -8.26 8.41 7.53
N GLY A 104 -8.82 7.90 6.43
CA GLY A 104 -10.16 8.30 5.96
C GLY A 104 -11.29 7.91 6.94
N PRO A 105 -12.43 8.64 6.99
CA PRO A 105 -13.55 8.29 7.87
C PRO A 105 -13.96 6.83 7.64
N PRO A 106 -14.43 6.09 8.67
CA PRO A 106 -14.80 4.69 8.54
C PRO A 106 -15.81 4.52 7.40
N ALA A 107 -15.76 3.36 6.74
CA ALA A 107 -16.71 3.05 5.68
C ALA A 107 -18.11 3.06 6.29
N ALA A 108 -18.88 4.12 6.05
CA ALA A 108 -20.33 3.96 6.00
C ALA A 108 -20.55 2.90 4.92
N GLU A 109 -21.24 1.84 5.31
CA GLU A 109 -21.51 0.65 4.53
C GLU A 109 -22.13 1.05 3.19
N GLU A 110 -21.32 1.21 2.14
CA GLU A 110 -21.82 1.14 0.77
C GLU A 110 -22.07 -0.35 0.51
N GLU A 111 -23.24 -0.82 0.96
CA GLU A 111 -23.78 -2.12 0.59
C GLU A 111 -23.78 -2.24 -0.94
N GLY A 112 -23.33 -3.40 -1.39
CA GLY A 112 -23.17 -3.73 -2.80
C GLY A 112 -24.47 -3.54 -3.57
N GLU A 113 -24.33 -2.90 -4.72
CA GLU A 113 -25.27 -3.01 -5.82
C GLU A 113 -25.39 -4.50 -6.17
N LEU A 114 -26.44 -5.14 -5.64
CA LEU A 114 -26.80 -6.53 -5.92
C LEU A 114 -27.41 -6.58 -7.32
N ASP A 115 -26.56 -6.50 -8.35
CA ASP A 115 -26.97 -6.87 -9.70
C ASP A 115 -27.30 -8.36 -9.72
N ARG A 116 -28.53 -8.63 -10.19
CA ARG A 116 -29.14 -9.95 -10.29
C ARG A 116 -28.22 -10.97 -10.97
N GLU A 117 -28.15 -12.15 -10.37
CA GLU A 117 -27.81 -13.45 -10.97
C GLU A 117 -26.83 -13.42 -12.15
N THR A 118 -25.53 -13.49 -11.84
CA THR A 118 -24.59 -14.23 -12.70
C THR A 118 -23.73 -15.17 -11.87
N ASP A 119 -23.87 -16.44 -12.22
CA ASP A 119 -23.18 -17.60 -11.70
C ASP A 119 -21.64 -17.43 -11.77
N GLY A 120 -20.94 -17.70 -10.67
CA GLY A 120 -19.52 -18.10 -10.69
C GLY A 120 -18.40 -17.08 -11.01
N ALA A 121 -18.56 -15.77 -10.81
CA ALA A 121 -17.46 -14.80 -11.02
C ALA A 121 -16.86 -14.23 -9.71
N PRO A 122 -15.53 -14.01 -9.62
CA PRO A 122 -14.90 -13.45 -8.42
C PRO A 122 -15.45 -12.05 -8.13
N GLY A 123 -15.96 -11.86 -6.90
CA GLY A 123 -16.66 -10.66 -6.47
C GLY A 123 -15.89 -9.37 -6.77
N ARG A 124 -16.57 -8.39 -7.39
CA ARG A 124 -16.01 -7.05 -7.61
C ARG A 124 -15.78 -6.37 -6.28
N LEU A 125 -14.53 -6.03 -5.97
CA LEU A 125 -14.18 -5.22 -4.81
C LEU A 125 -14.90 -3.86 -4.88
N GLY A 126 -15.54 -3.47 -3.77
CA GLY A 126 -16.17 -2.15 -3.62
C GLY A 126 -15.19 -1.00 -3.84
N GLY A 127 -15.71 0.20 -4.14
CA GLY A 127 -14.91 1.38 -4.50
C GLY A 127 -13.79 1.67 -3.50
N ARG A 128 -14.08 1.60 -2.20
CA ARG A 128 -13.10 1.84 -1.12
C ARG A 128 -12.01 0.77 -1.01
N ALA A 129 -12.35 -0.52 -1.10
CA ALA A 129 -11.35 -1.60 -1.07
C ALA A 129 -10.37 -1.50 -2.25
N LYS A 130 -10.87 -1.07 -3.42
CA LYS A 130 -10.03 -0.76 -4.59
C LYS A 130 -9.13 0.47 -4.35
N LEU A 131 -9.52 1.41 -3.49
CA LEU A 131 -8.75 2.60 -3.15
C LEU A 131 -7.67 2.31 -2.10
N GLU A 132 -8.01 1.60 -1.04
CA GLU A 132 -7.05 1.12 -0.03
C GLU A 132 -5.99 0.23 -0.69
N GLY A 133 -6.40 -0.66 -1.60
CA GLY A 133 -5.46 -1.44 -2.42
C GLY A 133 -4.52 -0.59 -3.28
N ARG A 134 -5.01 0.54 -3.83
CA ARG A 134 -4.17 1.47 -4.62
C ARG A 134 -3.22 2.28 -3.75
N ALA A 135 -3.65 2.72 -2.57
CA ALA A 135 -2.79 3.43 -1.62
C ALA A 135 -1.67 2.51 -1.10
N SER A 136 -2.01 1.28 -0.71
CA SER A 136 -1.03 0.27 -0.28
C SER A 136 -0.07 -0.12 -1.40
N ALA A 137 -0.56 -0.27 -2.64
CA ALA A 137 0.31 -0.52 -3.80
C ALA A 137 1.28 0.64 -4.06
N LEU A 138 0.82 1.88 -3.88
CA LEU A 138 1.66 3.07 -4.03
C LEU A 138 2.75 3.13 -2.95
N ALA A 139 2.39 2.89 -1.69
CA ALA A 139 3.35 2.83 -0.58
C ALA A 139 4.40 1.73 -0.80
N ASN A 140 3.98 0.52 -1.19
CA ASN A 140 4.89 -0.58 -1.51
C ASN A 140 5.90 -0.20 -2.59
N ARG A 141 5.44 0.43 -3.68
CA ARG A 141 6.30 0.83 -4.79
C ARG A 141 7.38 1.81 -4.34
N PHE A 142 7.01 2.87 -3.62
CA PHE A 142 7.97 3.88 -3.17
C PHE A 142 8.94 3.33 -2.10
N CYS A 143 8.47 2.45 -1.22
CA CYS A 143 9.34 1.78 -0.26
C CYS A 143 10.31 0.81 -0.95
N GLN A 144 9.89 0.12 -2.01
CA GLN A 144 10.76 -0.71 -2.83
C GLN A 144 11.81 0.14 -3.55
N GLU A 145 11.39 1.20 -4.24
CA GLU A 145 12.30 2.13 -4.92
C GLU A 145 13.34 2.71 -3.96
N PHE A 146 12.93 3.05 -2.72
CA PHE A 146 13.84 3.53 -1.70
C PHE A 146 14.86 2.46 -1.27
N TYR A 147 14.40 1.23 -1.05
CA TYR A 147 15.26 0.11 -0.67
C TYR A 147 16.31 -0.19 -1.76
N GLU A 148 15.88 -0.29 -3.02
CA GLU A 148 16.75 -0.52 -4.18
C GLU A 148 17.71 0.67 -4.41
N GLY A 149 17.24 1.89 -4.17
CA GLY A 149 18.08 3.09 -4.22
C GLY A 149 19.21 3.07 -3.20
N ILE A 150 18.95 2.63 -1.97
CA ILE A 150 19.98 2.45 -0.93
C ILE A 150 21.01 1.40 -1.37
N GLU A 151 20.55 0.27 -1.92
CA GLU A 151 21.43 -0.78 -2.46
C GLU A 151 22.34 -0.24 -3.58
N GLY A 152 21.78 0.58 -4.48
CA GLY A 152 22.52 1.24 -5.55
C GLY A 152 23.55 2.26 -5.05
N LEU A 153 23.24 3.01 -3.98
CA LEU A 153 24.18 3.94 -3.34
C LEU A 153 25.35 3.21 -2.69
N LEU A 154 25.05 2.19 -1.87
CA LEU A 154 26.06 1.41 -1.16
C LEU A 154 26.96 0.63 -2.11
N SER A 155 26.44 0.16 -3.24
CA SER A 155 27.24 -0.55 -4.25
C SER A 155 28.30 0.33 -4.94
N ARG A 156 28.19 1.66 -4.81
CA ARG A 156 29.11 2.64 -5.43
C ARG A 156 29.97 3.38 -4.40
N ALA A 157 29.67 3.21 -3.12
CA ALA A 157 30.34 3.92 -2.03
C ALA A 157 31.54 3.11 -1.51
N ASP A 158 32.58 3.81 -1.04
CA ASP A 158 33.74 3.17 -0.40
C ASP A 158 33.39 2.65 1.02
N GLY A 159 32.33 3.20 1.62
CA GLY A 159 31.73 2.73 2.87
C GLY A 159 30.29 3.22 3.07
N PRO A 160 29.58 2.71 4.09
CA PRO A 160 28.19 3.11 4.36
C PRO A 160 28.05 4.57 4.78
N GLU A 161 29.12 5.19 5.29
CA GLU A 161 29.12 6.60 5.70
C GLU A 161 29.17 7.56 4.51
N ASP A 162 29.71 7.11 3.38
CA ASP A 162 29.78 7.88 2.13
C ASP A 162 28.48 7.81 1.32
N ALA A 163 27.60 6.86 1.64
CA ALA A 163 26.29 6.74 1.00
C ALA A 163 25.35 7.83 1.52
N SER A 164 25.29 8.96 0.81
CA SER A 164 24.36 10.05 1.13
C SER A 164 22.91 9.68 0.78
N VAL A 165 22.19 9.18 1.78
CA VAL A 165 20.79 8.75 1.66
C VAL A 165 19.81 9.94 1.65
N GLY A 166 20.22 11.09 2.19
CA GLY A 166 19.37 12.30 2.30
C GLY A 166 18.71 12.72 0.97
N PRO A 167 19.49 12.98 -0.09
CA PRO A 167 18.96 13.37 -1.40
C PRO A 167 18.02 12.32 -2.01
N LEU A 168 18.35 11.03 -1.88
CA LEU A 168 17.48 9.94 -2.34
C LEU A 168 16.14 9.96 -1.59
N LYS A 169 16.17 10.05 -0.26
CA LYS A 169 14.98 10.10 0.57
C LYS A 169 14.09 11.30 0.23
N GLU A 170 14.69 12.48 0.06
CA GLU A 170 13.97 13.70 -0.31
C GLU A 170 13.29 13.57 -1.68
N ASP A 171 13.96 12.99 -2.68
CA ASP A 171 13.38 12.73 -3.99
C ASP A 171 12.18 11.78 -3.92
N ILE A 172 12.35 10.65 -3.23
CA ILE A 172 11.29 9.66 -3.01
C ILE A 172 10.10 10.30 -2.32
N CYS A 173 10.31 11.03 -1.22
CA CYS A 173 9.23 11.68 -0.48
C CYS A 173 8.51 12.73 -1.33
N ARG A 174 9.24 13.52 -2.12
CA ARG A 174 8.66 14.55 -3.01
C ARG A 174 7.74 13.91 -4.06
N ARG A 175 8.19 12.84 -4.71
CA ARG A 175 7.41 12.09 -5.72
C ARG A 175 6.20 11.40 -5.08
N ALA A 176 6.41 10.74 -3.94
CA ALA A 176 5.35 10.11 -3.17
C ALA A 176 4.25 11.11 -2.78
N ALA A 177 4.63 12.31 -2.34
CA ALA A 177 3.68 13.35 -1.96
C ALA A 177 2.88 13.87 -3.16
N ALA A 178 3.52 14.03 -4.32
CA ALA A 178 2.85 14.45 -5.54
C ALA A 178 1.80 13.42 -5.99
N GLU A 179 2.14 12.13 -5.99
CA GLU A 179 1.20 11.07 -6.36
C GLU A 179 0.11 10.86 -5.32
N THR A 180 0.44 10.96 -4.03
CA THR A 180 -0.55 10.92 -2.95
C THR A 180 -1.55 12.06 -3.09
N LYS A 181 -1.09 13.28 -3.40
CA LYS A 181 -1.96 14.44 -3.68
C LYS A 181 -2.82 14.22 -4.92
N ALA A 182 -2.24 13.71 -6.00
CA ALA A 182 -2.98 13.41 -7.23
C ALA A 182 -4.06 12.34 -6.99
N LEU A 183 -3.72 11.29 -6.25
CA LEU A 183 -4.66 10.26 -5.84
C LEU A 183 -5.75 10.85 -4.97
N LYS A 184 -5.42 11.59 -3.90
CA LYS A 184 -6.39 12.28 -3.04
C LYS A 184 -7.32 13.20 -3.84
N LYS A 185 -6.81 13.95 -4.80
CA LYS A 185 -7.63 14.79 -5.71
C LYS A 185 -8.57 13.91 -6.53
N ALA A 186 -8.07 12.86 -7.17
CA ALA A 186 -8.90 11.92 -7.93
C ALA A 186 -9.96 11.22 -7.06
N LEU A 187 -9.67 10.97 -5.77
CA LEU A 187 -10.66 10.50 -4.79
C LEU A 187 -11.70 11.58 -4.51
N GLY A 188 -11.27 12.83 -4.27
CA GLY A 188 -12.17 13.96 -4.04
C GLY A 188 -13.12 14.19 -5.23
N ASP A 189 -12.61 14.18 -6.45
CA ASP A 189 -13.39 14.33 -7.69
C ASP A 189 -14.38 13.16 -7.87
N ARG A 190 -14.07 11.98 -7.35
CA ARG A 190 -14.94 10.78 -7.36
C ARG A 190 -15.90 10.67 -6.17
N THR A 191 -15.79 11.52 -5.16
CA THR A 191 -16.66 11.55 -3.97
C THR A 191 -17.44 12.87 -3.85
N GLY A 192 -17.08 13.86 -4.67
CA GLY A 192 -17.78 15.13 -4.79
C GLY A 192 -19.17 15.03 -5.42
N PRO A 193 -19.99 16.10 -5.29
CA PRO A 193 -21.30 16.17 -5.93
C PRO A 193 -21.18 15.90 -7.43
N LEU A 194 -22.18 15.24 -8.01
CA LEU A 194 -22.29 15.19 -9.47
C LEU A 194 -22.41 16.61 -10.05
N PRO A 195 -21.81 16.87 -11.23
CA PRO A 195 -22.00 18.14 -11.94
C PRO A 195 -23.49 18.42 -12.18
N VAL A 196 -23.88 19.70 -12.24
CA VAL A 196 -25.29 20.07 -12.44
C VAL A 196 -25.79 19.76 -13.86
N ASP A 197 -24.87 19.64 -14.81
CA ASP A 197 -25.05 19.20 -16.20
C ASP A 197 -24.92 17.67 -16.36
N TYR A 198 -24.82 16.91 -15.27
CA TYR A 198 -24.84 15.47 -15.32
C TYR A 198 -26.25 14.96 -15.68
N GLU A 199 -26.35 14.19 -16.77
CA GLU A 199 -27.58 13.52 -17.19
C GLU A 199 -27.81 12.23 -16.39
N ILE A 200 -29.01 12.08 -15.83
CA ILE A 200 -29.42 10.84 -15.16
C ILE A 200 -29.69 9.77 -16.22
N ALA A 201 -29.13 8.57 -16.04
CA ALA A 201 -29.24 7.46 -16.99
C ALA A 201 -30.27 6.38 -16.58
N PHE A 202 -31.16 6.68 -15.65
CA PHE A 202 -32.16 5.73 -15.12
C PHE A 202 -33.35 6.45 -14.48
N GLY A 203 -34.47 5.74 -14.32
CA GLY A 203 -35.63 6.22 -13.56
C GLY A 203 -36.46 7.27 -14.30
N GLU A 204 -37.35 7.94 -13.57
CA GLU A 204 -38.36 8.86 -14.13
C GLU A 204 -37.75 10.07 -14.86
N HIS A 205 -36.56 10.50 -14.45
CA HIS A 205 -35.85 11.63 -15.06
C HIS A 205 -34.68 11.19 -15.97
N GLU A 206 -34.74 9.98 -16.53
CA GLU A 206 -33.74 9.50 -17.50
C GLU A 206 -33.59 10.49 -18.68
N GLY A 207 -32.35 10.80 -19.04
CA GLY A 207 -31.99 11.76 -20.08
C GLY A 207 -32.06 13.23 -19.67
N LYS A 208 -32.45 13.55 -18.43
CA LYS A 208 -32.45 14.92 -17.91
C LYS A 208 -31.21 15.21 -17.07
N THR A 209 -30.70 16.43 -17.18
CA THR A 209 -29.64 16.94 -16.31
C THR A 209 -30.15 17.23 -14.91
N LEU A 210 -29.27 17.21 -13.90
CA LEU A 210 -29.66 17.58 -12.52
C LEU A 210 -30.24 19.00 -12.44
N MET A 211 -29.77 19.92 -13.28
CA MET A 211 -30.32 21.28 -13.37
C MET A 211 -31.76 21.28 -13.89
N GLN A 212 -32.03 20.58 -14.99
CA GLN A 212 -33.38 20.47 -15.55
C GLN A 212 -34.34 19.84 -14.55
N ILE A 213 -33.90 18.83 -13.81
CA ILE A 213 -34.73 18.21 -12.76
C ILE A 213 -35.04 19.20 -11.65
N ALA A 214 -34.06 20.00 -11.21
CA ALA A 214 -34.28 21.02 -10.19
C ALA A 214 -35.21 22.17 -10.64
N GLU A 215 -35.16 22.54 -11.92
CA GLU A 215 -36.02 23.58 -12.50
C GLU A 215 -37.46 23.08 -12.77
N GLU A 216 -37.60 21.84 -13.26
CA GLU A 216 -38.89 21.28 -13.66
C GLU A 216 -39.65 20.63 -12.49
N ASP A 217 -38.92 20.03 -11.54
CA ASP A 217 -39.50 19.29 -10.42
C ASP A 217 -38.66 19.45 -9.13
N PRO A 218 -38.71 20.63 -8.49
CA PRO A 218 -38.01 20.86 -7.23
C PRO A 218 -38.50 19.92 -6.10
N GLY A 219 -39.76 19.46 -6.15
CA GLY A 219 -40.32 18.53 -5.16
C GLY A 219 -39.68 17.15 -5.22
N TYR A 220 -39.39 16.63 -6.42
CA TYR A 220 -38.58 15.43 -6.59
C TYR A 220 -37.19 15.61 -6.00
N VAL A 221 -36.57 16.78 -6.18
CA VAL A 221 -35.24 17.04 -5.63
C VAL A 221 -35.29 17.03 -4.10
N GLU A 222 -36.25 17.69 -3.47
CA GLU A 222 -36.42 17.67 -2.01
C GLU A 222 -36.59 16.25 -1.47
N TRP A 223 -37.48 15.46 -2.08
CA TRP A 223 -37.65 14.04 -1.75
C TRP A 223 -36.34 13.25 -1.92
N ALA A 224 -35.64 13.45 -3.03
CA ALA A 224 -34.37 12.79 -3.30
C ALA A 224 -33.27 13.17 -2.30
N LEU A 225 -33.35 14.35 -1.68
CA LEU A 225 -32.44 14.77 -0.62
C LEU A 225 -32.70 14.10 0.72
N GLU A 226 -33.90 13.60 0.96
CA GLU A 226 -34.29 12.91 2.18
C GLU A 226 -34.12 11.39 2.01
N GLU A 227 -34.54 10.84 0.87
CA GLU A 227 -34.72 9.38 0.70
C GLU A 227 -33.58 8.67 -0.05
N LEU A 228 -32.71 9.37 -0.81
CA LEU A 228 -31.58 8.73 -1.52
C LEU A 228 -30.33 8.60 -0.64
N GLU A 229 -30.43 7.88 0.47
CA GLU A 229 -29.30 7.64 1.38
C GLU A 229 -28.15 6.87 0.71
N GLY A 230 -28.47 5.90 -0.16
CA GLY A 230 -27.48 5.10 -0.91
C GLY A 230 -26.80 5.81 -2.09
N ARG A 231 -27.12 7.08 -2.38
CA ARG A 231 -26.55 7.81 -3.55
C ARG A 231 -26.02 9.20 -3.17
N PRO A 232 -25.00 9.30 -2.29
CA PRO A 232 -24.56 10.56 -1.69
C PRO A 232 -24.04 11.58 -2.71
N ARG A 233 -23.47 11.14 -3.84
CA ARG A 233 -22.98 12.06 -4.90
C ARG A 233 -24.12 12.68 -5.69
N LEU A 234 -25.12 11.88 -6.02
CA LEU A 234 -26.34 12.32 -6.71
C LEU A 234 -27.09 13.29 -5.81
N ARG A 235 -27.30 12.93 -4.55
CA ARG A 235 -27.91 13.78 -3.52
C ARG A 235 -27.21 15.15 -3.41
N LYS A 236 -25.89 15.16 -3.25
CA LYS A 236 -25.13 16.43 -3.18
C LYS A 236 -25.16 17.23 -4.49
N GLY A 237 -25.23 16.56 -5.64
CA GLY A 237 -25.38 17.17 -6.96
C GLY A 237 -26.74 17.85 -7.11
N LEU A 238 -27.81 17.14 -6.78
CA LEU A 238 -29.19 17.64 -6.77
C LEU A 238 -29.36 18.82 -5.79
N ALA A 239 -28.82 18.73 -4.56
CA ALA A 239 -28.81 19.86 -3.62
C ALA A 239 -28.10 21.10 -4.18
N ARG A 240 -27.09 20.91 -5.03
CA ARG A 240 -26.38 22.01 -5.68
C ARG A 240 -27.16 22.60 -6.84
N ALA A 241 -27.87 21.76 -7.60
CA ALA A 241 -28.77 22.19 -8.67
C ALA A 241 -29.96 22.99 -8.09
N LEU A 242 -30.60 22.49 -7.02
CA LEU A 242 -31.72 23.16 -6.36
C LEU A 242 -31.36 24.55 -5.79
N ARG A 243 -30.12 24.75 -5.33
CA ARG A 243 -29.65 26.09 -4.89
C ARG A 243 -29.39 27.07 -6.04
N ARG A 244 -29.42 26.60 -7.29
CA ARG A 244 -29.07 27.37 -8.50
C ARG A 244 -30.25 27.60 -9.43
N ALA A 245 -31.25 26.73 -9.40
CA ALA A 245 -32.58 26.92 -9.98
C ALA A 245 -33.32 28.04 -9.23
#